data_AF-A0A1A2XMD1-F1
#
_entry.id   AF-A0A1A2XMD1-F1
#
_cell.length_a   1.000
_cell.length_b   1.000
_cell.length_c   1.000
_cell.angle_alpha   90.00
_cell.angle_beta   90.00
_cell.angle_gamma   90.00
#
_symmetry.space_group_name_H-M   'P 1'
#
loop_
_entity.id
_entity.type
_entity.pdbx_description
1 polymer ?
#
loop_
_entity_poly.entity_id
_entity_poly.type
_entity_poly.pdbx_seq_one_letter_code
_entity_poly.pdbx_strand_id
1 'polypeptide(L)'
;MNKTTVGALLAAPVVVLGATAAPAPAAGSDHLILDYALAAEALVMIPAMNQNWLDLSKELYLEPNGFPSNGTATFLQVPETSDLNASITGATKILVDAIAERWNDGEGSFSAEDPLYIFGYSQANAAAGLAEQQLHQQYPDMPLDALHFVMVGNSAAQGGFLSGFLPTLLGWFPESWHDDVIKMVYQFAEMMHIDSVIGLVTPSDLFTTDVYSLSSDGFANWDEGHQTFGMFSDHLAYLGLSPEEISSATDEVIGNTTYHMIDSANVNMFQALLNSAEMIVGGVLAWF
;
A
#
# COMPACT_ATOMS: atom_id res chain seq x y z
N MET A 1 -19.44 7.46 28.26
CA MET A 1 -19.25 6.34 27.32
C MET A 1 -18.13 6.72 26.39
N ASN A 2 -16.98 6.06 26.51
CA ASN A 2 -15.75 6.40 25.82
C ASN A 2 -15.86 6.10 24.31
N LYS A 3 -15.44 7.07 23.50
CA LYS A 3 -15.55 7.10 22.03
C LYS A 3 -14.31 6.52 21.34
N THR A 4 -13.79 5.42 21.85
CA THR A 4 -12.60 4.77 21.28
C THR A 4 -13.05 3.44 20.71
N THR A 5 -12.50 3.06 19.55
CA THR A 5 -12.62 1.74 18.90
C THR A 5 -13.70 1.57 17.82
N VAL A 6 -13.58 2.31 16.70
CA VAL A 6 -14.13 1.82 15.41
C VAL A 6 -13.13 2.03 14.26
N GLY A 7 -12.28 3.08 14.28
CA GLY A 7 -11.28 3.35 13.21
C GLY A 7 -10.19 2.28 12.99
N ALA A 8 -10.00 1.36 13.94
CA ALA A 8 -9.00 0.29 13.84
C ALA A 8 -9.38 -0.86 12.87
N LEU A 9 -10.61 -0.87 12.33
CA LEU A 9 -11.09 -1.98 11.49
C LEU A 9 -10.54 -1.98 10.05
N LEU A 10 -9.98 -0.87 9.57
CA LEU A 10 -9.46 -0.74 8.20
C LEU A 10 -7.92 -0.69 8.12
N ALA A 11 -7.23 -0.68 9.26
CA ALA A 11 -5.75 -0.59 9.33
C ALA A 11 -5.08 -1.85 9.91
N ALA A 12 -5.85 -2.85 10.35
CA ALA A 12 -5.28 -4.10 10.84
C ALA A 12 -6.21 -5.28 10.50
N PRO A 13 -5.68 -6.47 10.16
CA PRO A 13 -6.47 -7.68 10.26
C PRO A 13 -6.95 -7.80 11.71
N VAL A 14 -8.25 -7.67 11.91
CA VAL A 14 -8.87 -7.76 13.23
C VAL A 14 -8.68 -9.20 13.74
N VAL A 15 -7.64 -9.42 14.54
CA VAL A 15 -7.55 -10.58 15.42
C VAL A 15 -8.03 -10.14 16.80
N VAL A 16 -9.26 -10.52 17.14
CA VAL A 16 -9.84 -10.27 18.46
C VAL A 16 -9.14 -11.15 19.49
N LEU A 17 -8.19 -10.59 20.24
CA LEU A 17 -7.83 -11.07 21.57
C LEU A 17 -7.68 -9.87 22.51
N GLY A 18 -8.50 -9.85 23.56
CA GLY A 18 -8.57 -8.76 24.52
C GLY A 18 -7.32 -8.66 25.38
N ALA A 19 -6.63 -7.52 25.29
CA ALA A 19 -5.72 -7.04 26.32
C ALA A 19 -5.73 -5.51 26.34
N THR A 20 -5.82 -4.94 27.53
CA THR A 20 -5.84 -3.49 27.79
C THR A 20 -4.47 -2.88 27.51
N ALA A 21 -4.37 -1.96 26.54
CA ALA A 21 -3.12 -1.27 26.20
C ALA A 21 -2.77 -0.20 27.25
N ALA A 22 -1.53 -0.24 27.75
CA ALA A 22 -0.86 0.90 28.36
C ALA A 22 -0.09 1.67 27.26
N PRO A 23 0.07 3.00 27.36
CA PRO A 23 0.76 3.77 26.35
C PRO A 23 2.25 3.41 26.31
N ALA A 24 2.74 3.03 25.13
CA ALA A 24 4.17 2.91 24.87
C ALA A 24 4.82 4.31 24.90
N PRO A 25 6.02 4.47 25.49
CA PRO A 25 6.71 5.75 25.49
C PRO A 25 7.15 6.11 24.06
N ALA A 26 6.97 7.38 23.70
CA ALA A 26 7.48 7.92 22.44
C ALA A 26 9.00 7.79 22.39
N ALA A 27 9.51 6.87 21.58
CA ALA A 27 10.92 6.85 21.20
C ALA A 27 11.17 8.02 20.24
N GLY A 28 12.21 8.80 20.50
CA GLY A 28 12.55 9.98 19.70
C GLY A 28 12.81 9.60 18.24
N SER A 29 12.30 10.43 17.34
CA SER A 29 12.50 10.36 15.89
C SER A 29 13.96 10.71 15.55
N ASP A 30 14.87 9.74 15.67
CA ASP A 30 16.18 9.85 15.04
C ASP A 30 16.01 9.47 13.57
N HIS A 31 15.91 10.49 12.72
CA HIS A 31 16.03 10.37 11.27
C HIS A 31 17.50 10.02 10.96
N LEU A 32 17.87 8.76 11.14
CA LEU A 32 19.16 8.23 10.72
C LEU A 32 19.14 8.07 9.20
N ILE A 33 19.38 9.18 8.50
CA ILE A 33 19.84 9.15 7.11
C ILE A 33 21.25 8.57 7.17
N LEU A 34 21.38 7.30 6.78
CA LEU A 34 22.67 6.63 6.66
C LEU A 34 23.30 7.05 5.33
N ASP A 35 24.43 7.76 5.40
CA ASP A 35 25.30 8.04 4.25
C ASP A 35 25.73 6.72 3.58
N TYR A 36 25.10 6.37 2.45
CA TYR A 36 25.58 5.31 1.56
C TYR A 36 25.64 5.81 0.12
N ALA A 37 26.86 5.88 -0.41
CA ALA A 37 27.13 6.21 -1.80
C ALA A 37 26.77 5.04 -2.74
N LEU A 38 26.08 5.35 -3.85
CA LEU A 38 26.03 4.62 -5.12
C LEU A 38 25.53 3.16 -5.11
N ALA A 39 24.46 2.84 -4.37
CA ALA A 39 23.71 1.61 -4.56
C ALA A 39 22.24 1.93 -4.83
N ALA A 40 21.59 1.22 -5.76
CA ALA A 40 20.16 1.35 -6.00
C ALA A 40 19.38 1.21 -4.69
N GLU A 41 18.47 2.15 -4.43
CA GLU A 41 17.72 2.25 -3.18
C GLU A 41 16.24 1.87 -3.37
N ALA A 42 15.65 1.30 -2.32
CA ALA A 42 14.22 1.11 -2.22
C ALA A 42 13.66 1.66 -0.89
N LEU A 43 12.56 2.39 -0.97
CA LEU A 43 11.75 2.83 0.17
C LEU A 43 10.60 1.83 0.37
N VAL A 44 10.55 1.15 1.50
CA VAL A 44 9.57 0.09 1.78
C VAL A 44 8.58 0.55 2.85
N MET A 45 7.31 0.67 2.46
CA MET A 45 6.19 1.03 3.34
C MET A 45 5.31 -0.19 3.61
N ILE A 46 5.48 -0.79 4.79
CA ILE A 46 4.74 -1.97 5.24
C ILE A 46 4.19 -1.79 6.67
N PRO A 47 3.09 -2.49 7.05
CA PRO A 47 2.37 -2.23 8.30
C PRO A 47 3.17 -2.47 9.60
N ALA A 48 4.30 -3.17 9.53
CA ALA A 48 5.18 -3.38 10.68
C ALA A 48 6.64 -3.43 10.23
N MET A 49 7.53 -2.76 10.96
CA MET A 49 8.98 -2.85 10.74
C MET A 49 9.47 -4.24 11.15
N ASN A 50 9.62 -5.12 10.16
CA ASN A 50 10.06 -6.49 10.32
C ASN A 50 11.07 -6.82 9.22
N GLN A 51 12.33 -7.09 9.58
CA GLN A 51 13.40 -7.33 8.62
C GLN A 51 13.05 -8.44 7.62
N ASN A 52 12.41 -9.52 8.07
CA ASN A 52 11.97 -10.58 7.18
C ASN A 52 10.98 -10.08 6.12
N TRP A 53 10.13 -9.10 6.46
CA TRP A 53 9.18 -8.53 5.51
C TRP A 53 9.87 -7.59 4.51
N LEU A 54 10.91 -6.88 4.96
CA LEU A 54 11.77 -6.10 4.06
C LEU A 54 12.44 -7.03 3.04
N ASP A 55 13.05 -8.12 3.53
CA ASP A 55 13.76 -9.09 2.71
C ASP A 55 12.79 -9.75 1.72
N LEU A 56 11.61 -10.20 2.16
CA LEU A 56 10.58 -10.77 1.29
C LEU A 56 10.04 -9.77 0.28
N SER A 57 9.79 -8.51 0.67
CA SER A 57 9.36 -7.47 -0.29
C SER A 57 10.39 -7.27 -1.40
N LYS A 58 11.68 -7.37 -1.04
CA LYS A 58 12.78 -7.27 -1.97
C LYS A 58 12.84 -8.47 -2.90
N GLU A 59 12.92 -9.68 -2.34
CA GLU A 59 13.09 -10.93 -3.08
C GLU A 59 11.90 -11.25 -3.99
N LEU A 60 10.67 -11.04 -3.49
CA LEU A 60 9.45 -11.45 -4.19
C LEU A 60 8.93 -10.42 -5.19
N TYR A 61 9.20 -9.12 -4.97
CA TYR A 61 8.56 -8.05 -5.74
C TYR A 61 9.55 -7.03 -6.29
N LEU A 62 10.53 -6.54 -5.53
CA LEU A 62 11.45 -5.54 -6.07
C LEU A 62 12.41 -6.15 -7.11
N GLU A 63 13.11 -7.24 -6.77
CA GLU A 63 14.09 -7.86 -7.67
C GLU A 63 13.48 -8.34 -8.99
N PRO A 64 12.29 -8.97 -9.01
CA PRO A 64 11.62 -9.34 -10.26
C PRO A 64 11.26 -8.13 -11.15
N ASN A 65 11.04 -6.95 -10.57
CA ASN A 65 10.76 -5.72 -11.31
C ASN A 65 12.03 -4.93 -11.68
N GLY A 66 13.22 -5.51 -11.50
CA GLY A 66 14.49 -4.94 -11.97
C GLY A 66 15.33 -4.29 -10.87
N PHE A 67 14.87 -4.27 -9.61
CA PHE A 67 15.69 -3.80 -8.50
C PHE A 67 16.94 -4.67 -8.36
N PRO A 68 18.15 -4.09 -8.25
CA PRO A 68 19.37 -4.87 -8.14
C PRO A 68 19.38 -5.74 -6.88
N SER A 69 19.83 -6.99 -7.02
CA SER A 69 19.91 -7.91 -5.87
C SER A 69 20.87 -7.46 -4.77
N ASN A 70 21.86 -6.62 -5.12
CA ASN A 70 22.77 -5.96 -4.19
C ASN A 70 22.28 -4.55 -3.75
N GLY A 71 21.10 -4.12 -4.19
CA GLY A 71 20.48 -2.86 -3.80
C GLY A 71 20.05 -2.84 -2.34
N THR A 72 19.91 -1.64 -1.78
CA THR A 72 19.58 -1.42 -0.38
C THR A 72 18.09 -1.10 -0.23
N ALA A 73 17.33 -2.01 0.37
CA ALA A 73 15.96 -1.75 0.79
C ALA A 73 15.96 -1.18 2.22
N THR A 74 15.18 -0.13 2.46
CA THR A 74 15.07 0.53 3.76
C THR A 74 13.61 0.72 4.12
N PHE A 75 13.28 0.62 5.41
CA PHE A 75 11.93 0.97 5.85
C PHE A 75 11.71 2.47 5.73
N LEU A 76 10.56 2.84 5.19
CA LEU A 76 10.00 4.16 5.38
C LEU A 76 8.88 4.05 6.41
N GLN A 77 9.19 4.44 7.65
CA GLN A 77 8.20 4.37 8.72
C GLN A 77 7.11 5.41 8.50
N VAL A 78 5.88 4.95 8.38
CA VAL A 78 4.69 5.80 8.24
C VAL A 78 3.88 5.84 9.55
N PRO A 79 3.13 6.91 9.83
CA PRO A 79 2.37 7.02 11.07
C PRO A 79 1.21 6.03 11.11
N GLU A 80 1.25 5.08 12.04
CA GLU A 80 0.12 4.21 12.38
C GLU A 80 -0.76 4.92 13.41
N THR A 81 -1.88 5.51 12.97
CA THR A 81 -2.82 6.21 13.86
C THR A 81 -4.23 5.67 13.70
N SER A 82 -5.08 5.87 14.71
CA SER A 82 -6.50 5.47 14.64
C SER A 82 -7.34 6.34 13.69
N ASP A 83 -6.75 7.41 13.14
CA ASP A 83 -7.32 8.30 12.15
C ASP A 83 -6.66 8.00 10.79
N LEU A 84 -7.43 7.36 9.91
CA LEU A 84 -6.91 6.87 8.63
C LEU A 84 -6.53 8.03 7.70
N ASN A 85 -7.31 9.10 7.67
CA ASN A 85 -6.97 10.30 6.91
C ASN A 85 -5.65 10.89 7.38
N ALA A 86 -5.44 11.00 8.69
CA ALA A 86 -4.19 11.51 9.26
C ALA A 86 -2.99 10.59 8.96
N SER A 87 -3.20 9.27 9.02
CA SER A 87 -2.18 8.27 8.67
C SER A 87 -1.76 8.42 7.20
N ILE A 88 -2.71 8.40 6.26
CA ILE A 88 -2.42 8.52 4.82
C ILE A 88 -1.84 9.88 4.47
N THR A 89 -2.35 10.97 5.03
CA THR A 89 -1.79 12.31 4.81
C THR A 89 -0.35 12.40 5.31
N GLY A 90 -0.08 11.86 6.51
CA GLY A 90 1.27 11.81 7.08
C GLY A 90 2.22 10.95 6.25
N ALA A 91 1.80 9.74 5.88
CA ALA A 91 2.55 8.82 5.02
C ALA A 91 2.89 9.44 3.67
N THR A 92 1.90 10.07 3.02
CA THR A 92 2.07 10.77 1.74
C THR A 92 3.13 11.86 1.88
N LYS A 93 3.02 12.70 2.92
CA LYS A 93 4.00 13.77 3.15
C LYS A 93 5.41 13.23 3.36
N ILE A 94 5.57 12.19 4.19
CA ILE A 94 6.88 11.59 4.47
C ILE A 94 7.50 11.04 3.19
N LEU A 95 6.72 10.34 2.36
CA LEU A 95 7.20 9.81 1.08
C LEU A 95 7.60 10.92 0.10
N VAL A 96 6.75 11.94 -0.07
CA VAL A 96 7.05 13.09 -0.95
C VAL A 96 8.30 13.82 -0.47
N ASP A 97 8.42 14.08 0.84
CA ASP A 97 9.59 14.76 1.41
C ASP A 97 10.87 13.93 1.19
N ALA A 98 10.83 12.61 1.43
CA ALA A 98 11.98 11.72 1.27
C ALA A 98 12.47 11.59 -0.19
N ILE A 99 11.54 11.63 -1.16
CA ILE A 99 11.86 11.65 -2.59
C ILE A 99 12.35 13.04 -3.01
N ALA A 100 11.70 14.09 -2.54
CA ALA A 100 12.08 15.48 -2.83
C ALA A 100 13.49 15.82 -2.32
N GLU A 101 13.86 15.37 -1.12
CA GLU A 101 15.21 15.52 -0.57
C GLU A 101 16.24 14.90 -1.52
N ARG A 102 16.07 13.62 -1.87
CA ARG A 102 16.93 12.89 -2.81
C ARG A 102 17.01 13.53 -4.19
N TRP A 103 15.90 14.06 -4.70
CA TRP A 103 15.82 14.73 -6.00
C TRP A 103 16.55 16.06 -6.01
N ASN A 104 16.36 16.88 -4.96
CA ASN A 104 16.90 18.24 -4.89
C ASN A 104 18.37 18.31 -4.46
N ASP A 105 18.88 17.29 -3.75
CA ASP A 105 20.28 17.24 -3.29
C ASP A 105 21.29 17.09 -4.45
N GLY A 106 20.83 16.93 -5.69
CA GLY A 106 21.55 17.38 -6.88
C GLY A 106 22.67 16.47 -7.39
N GLU A 107 22.85 15.26 -6.84
CA GLU A 107 23.76 14.26 -7.40
C GLU A 107 23.09 13.25 -8.34
N GLY A 108 21.80 13.41 -8.68
CA GLY A 108 21.10 12.41 -9.50
C GLY A 108 21.09 11.04 -8.81
N SER A 109 20.68 11.02 -7.54
CA SER A 109 20.59 9.80 -6.73
C SER A 109 19.70 8.73 -7.35
N PHE A 110 18.83 9.13 -8.29
CA PHE A 110 18.08 8.24 -9.17
C PHE A 110 17.79 8.91 -10.53
N SER A 111 17.59 8.09 -11.57
CA SER A 111 17.22 8.51 -12.93
C SER A 111 16.41 7.43 -13.63
N ALA A 112 16.03 7.64 -14.90
CA ALA A 112 15.41 6.63 -15.75
C ALA A 112 16.22 5.31 -15.84
N GLU A 113 17.55 5.42 -15.82
CA GLU A 113 18.47 4.29 -15.92
C GLU A 113 18.77 3.61 -14.58
N ASP A 114 18.52 4.32 -13.47
CA ASP A 114 18.70 3.84 -12.10
C ASP A 114 17.58 4.41 -11.22
N PRO A 115 16.36 3.86 -11.33
CA PRO A 115 15.20 4.44 -10.65
C PRO A 115 15.25 4.22 -9.15
N LEU A 116 14.66 5.16 -8.40
CA LEU A 116 14.35 4.95 -7.00
C LEU A 116 13.11 4.06 -6.91
N TYR A 117 13.24 2.92 -6.24
CA TYR A 117 12.12 2.00 -6.05
C TYR A 117 11.31 2.35 -4.81
N ILE A 118 9.98 2.19 -4.90
CA ILE A 118 9.06 2.41 -3.80
C ILE A 118 8.16 1.19 -3.67
N PHE A 119 8.30 0.44 -2.58
CA PHE A 119 7.42 -0.67 -2.28
C PHE A 119 6.30 -0.21 -1.34
N GLY A 120 5.05 -0.53 -1.68
CA GLY A 120 3.90 -0.29 -0.82
C GLY A 120 3.01 -1.52 -0.66
N TYR A 121 2.46 -1.68 0.54
CA TYR A 121 1.54 -2.76 0.88
C TYR A 121 0.20 -2.21 1.38
N SER A 122 -0.90 -2.73 0.86
CA SER A 122 -2.26 -2.40 1.32
C SER A 122 -2.52 -0.89 1.34
N GLN A 123 -2.84 -0.33 2.50
CA GLN A 123 -3.14 1.07 2.74
C GLN A 123 -2.01 2.03 2.33
N ALA A 124 -0.74 1.61 2.42
CA ALA A 124 0.39 2.43 2.02
C ALA A 124 0.33 2.82 0.53
N ASN A 125 -0.35 2.02 -0.29
CA ASN A 125 -0.50 2.29 -1.73
C ASN A 125 -1.44 3.46 -2.02
N ALA A 126 -2.40 3.75 -1.14
CA ALA A 126 -3.22 4.96 -1.24
C ALA A 126 -2.36 6.22 -1.03
N ALA A 127 -1.43 6.18 -0.07
CA ALA A 127 -0.45 7.25 0.14
C ALA A 127 0.56 7.33 -1.02
N ALA A 128 1.00 6.19 -1.56
CA ALA A 128 1.89 6.15 -2.73
C ALA A 128 1.25 6.81 -3.96
N GLY A 129 0.00 6.46 -4.29
CA GLY A 129 -0.70 7.08 -5.42
C GLY A 129 -0.95 8.58 -5.25
N LEU A 130 -1.21 9.05 -4.02
CA LEU A 130 -1.26 10.49 -3.71
C LEU A 130 0.11 11.16 -3.84
N ALA A 131 1.18 10.47 -3.45
CA ALA A 131 2.54 10.96 -3.59
C ALA A 131 2.93 11.09 -5.06
N GLU A 132 2.56 10.15 -5.93
CA GLU A 132 2.76 10.26 -7.38
C GLU A 132 2.14 11.55 -7.93
N GLN A 133 0.88 11.85 -7.59
CA GLN A 133 0.22 13.08 -8.03
C GLN A 133 0.96 14.34 -7.55
N GLN A 134 1.37 14.36 -6.28
CA GLN A 134 2.07 15.51 -5.70
C GLN A 134 3.47 15.70 -6.31
N LEU A 135 4.22 14.61 -6.51
CA LEU A 135 5.55 14.65 -7.10
C LEU A 135 5.50 15.11 -8.54
N HIS A 136 4.58 14.59 -9.35
CA HIS A 136 4.41 15.00 -10.74
C HIS A 136 4.02 16.49 -10.86
N GLN A 137 3.18 16.99 -9.94
CA GLN A 137 2.80 18.41 -9.91
C GLN A 137 3.95 19.32 -9.46
N GLN A 138 4.75 18.89 -8.47
CA GLN A 138 5.83 19.70 -7.90
C GLN A 138 7.10 19.66 -8.76
N TYR A 139 7.37 18.54 -9.42
CA TYR A 139 8.57 18.28 -10.22
C TYR A 139 8.17 17.85 -11.64
N PRO A 140 7.59 18.75 -12.46
CA PRO A 140 7.10 18.40 -13.80
C PRO A 140 8.20 17.96 -14.77
N ASP A 141 9.46 18.23 -14.44
CA ASP A 141 10.64 17.84 -15.22
C ASP A 141 11.23 16.48 -14.79
N MET A 142 10.69 15.85 -13.73
CA MET A 142 11.12 14.51 -13.29
C MET A 142 10.69 13.46 -14.33
N PRO A 143 11.62 12.65 -14.89
CA PRO A 143 11.25 11.58 -15.79
C PRO A 143 10.30 10.59 -15.11
N LEU A 144 9.31 10.09 -15.87
CA LEU A 144 8.27 9.19 -15.35
C LEU A 144 8.84 7.81 -14.96
N ASP A 145 9.99 7.45 -15.52
CA ASP A 145 10.77 6.26 -15.23
C ASP A 145 11.87 6.49 -14.19
N ALA A 146 12.01 7.70 -13.63
CA ALA A 146 12.96 7.94 -12.53
C ALA A 146 12.49 7.36 -11.19
N LEU A 147 11.19 7.12 -11.04
CA LEU A 147 10.59 6.44 -9.90
C LEU A 147 9.92 5.16 -10.38
N HIS A 148 10.05 4.10 -9.58
CA HIS A 148 9.41 2.82 -9.85
C HIS A 148 8.62 2.34 -8.62
N PHE A 149 7.29 2.44 -8.70
CA PHE A 149 6.39 2.01 -7.65
C PHE A 149 6.03 0.53 -7.82
N VAL A 150 6.17 -0.25 -6.75
CA VAL A 150 5.76 -1.66 -6.70
C VAL A 150 4.75 -1.80 -5.57
N MET A 151 3.49 -1.97 -5.94
CA MET A 151 2.33 -1.89 -5.03
C MET A 151 1.66 -3.25 -4.92
N VAL A 152 1.57 -3.82 -3.72
CA VAL A 152 0.89 -5.10 -3.49
C VAL A 152 -0.39 -4.90 -2.67
N GLY A 153 -1.49 -5.52 -3.09
CA GLY A 153 -2.78 -5.39 -2.40
C GLY A 153 -3.33 -3.95 -2.43
N ASN A 154 -3.14 -3.21 -3.52
CA ASN A 154 -3.51 -1.80 -3.59
C ASN A 154 -5.04 -1.60 -3.64
N SER A 155 -5.64 -1.08 -2.57
CA SER A 155 -7.08 -0.82 -2.50
C SER A 155 -7.55 0.37 -3.35
N ALA A 156 -6.64 1.26 -3.73
CA ALA A 156 -6.87 2.37 -4.65
C ALA A 156 -6.55 2.00 -6.11
N ALA A 157 -6.19 0.75 -6.42
CA ALA A 157 -5.99 0.32 -7.80
C ALA A 157 -7.24 0.57 -8.66
N GLN A 158 -7.06 0.62 -9.98
CA GLN A 158 -8.20 0.57 -10.89
C GLN A 158 -8.97 -0.74 -10.66
N GLY A 159 -10.23 -0.65 -10.25
CA GLY A 159 -11.03 -1.81 -9.87
C GLY A 159 -10.84 -2.28 -8.42
N GLY A 160 -10.04 -1.59 -7.60
CA GLY A 160 -9.95 -1.83 -6.16
C GLY A 160 -11.14 -1.30 -5.36
N PHE A 161 -11.20 -1.59 -4.06
CA PHE A 161 -12.30 -1.21 -3.17
C PHE A 161 -12.52 0.31 -3.11
N LEU A 162 -11.45 1.10 -2.94
CA LEU A 162 -11.58 2.55 -2.79
C LEU A 162 -12.10 3.21 -4.07
N SER A 163 -11.77 2.65 -5.24
CA SER A 163 -12.24 3.14 -6.54
C SER A 163 -13.61 2.57 -6.95
N GLY A 164 -13.90 1.32 -6.59
CA GLY A 164 -15.09 0.58 -7.05
C GLY A 164 -16.30 0.59 -6.12
N PHE A 165 -16.12 0.82 -4.81
CA PHE A 165 -17.21 0.72 -3.83
C PHE A 165 -18.33 1.74 -4.10
N LEU A 166 -17.99 3.03 -4.24
CA LEU A 166 -19.00 4.07 -4.42
C LEU A 166 -19.76 3.91 -5.75
N PRO A 167 -19.11 3.67 -6.91
CA PRO A 167 -19.82 3.35 -8.15
C PRO A 167 -20.75 2.14 -8.02
N THR A 168 -20.28 1.06 -7.39
CA THR A 168 -21.10 -0.15 -7.14
C THR A 168 -22.34 0.23 -6.36
N LEU A 169 -22.18 0.92 -5.23
CA LEU A 169 -23.27 1.34 -4.36
C LEU A 169 -24.30 2.21 -5.12
N LEU A 170 -23.84 3.18 -5.91
CA LEU A 170 -24.70 4.05 -6.71
C LEU A 170 -25.49 3.27 -7.77
N GLY A 171 -24.95 2.17 -8.29
CA GLY A 171 -25.66 1.27 -9.21
C GLY A 171 -26.93 0.64 -8.64
N TRP A 172 -27.07 0.56 -7.31
CA TRP A 172 -28.26 0.05 -6.63
C TRP A 172 -29.38 1.09 -6.48
N PHE A 173 -29.09 2.37 -6.75
CA PHE A 173 -30.02 3.47 -6.55
C PHE A 173 -30.33 4.21 -7.87
N PRO A 174 -31.54 4.77 -8.02
CA PRO A 174 -31.85 5.64 -9.15
C PRO A 174 -30.94 6.87 -9.20
N GLU A 175 -30.61 7.37 -10.40
CA GLU A 175 -29.77 8.57 -10.58
C GLU A 175 -30.27 9.78 -9.79
N SER A 176 -31.58 9.94 -9.67
CA SER A 176 -32.19 11.05 -8.89
C SER A 176 -31.86 11.02 -7.39
N TRP A 177 -31.33 9.91 -6.88
CA TRP A 177 -30.95 9.72 -5.47
C TRP A 177 -29.42 9.74 -5.29
N HIS A 178 -28.63 9.78 -6.36
CA HIS A 178 -27.16 9.65 -6.28
C HIS A 178 -26.54 10.72 -5.38
N ASP A 179 -26.95 11.98 -5.52
CA ASP A 179 -26.45 13.07 -4.68
C ASP A 179 -26.69 12.84 -3.18
N ASP A 180 -27.85 12.28 -2.82
CA ASP A 180 -28.21 12.01 -1.43
C ASP A 180 -27.46 10.80 -0.87
N VAL A 181 -27.24 9.77 -1.69
CA VAL A 181 -26.43 8.59 -1.35
C VAL A 181 -24.96 8.99 -1.17
N ILE A 182 -24.40 9.79 -2.07
CA ILE A 182 -23.03 10.30 -1.97
C ILE A 182 -22.87 11.08 -0.65
N LYS A 183 -23.78 12.02 -0.36
CA LYS A 183 -23.72 12.78 0.91
C LYS A 183 -23.77 11.87 2.13
N MET A 184 -24.64 10.85 2.13
CA MET A 184 -24.73 9.89 3.22
C MET A 184 -23.42 9.11 3.40
N VAL A 185 -22.82 8.64 2.31
CA VAL A 185 -21.54 7.91 2.35
C VAL A 185 -20.43 8.79 2.91
N TYR A 186 -20.28 10.03 2.42
CA TYR A 186 -19.25 10.93 2.90
C TYR A 186 -19.48 11.39 4.35
N GLN A 187 -20.74 11.54 4.80
CA GLN A 187 -21.04 11.80 6.22
C GLN A 187 -20.62 10.64 7.13
N PHE A 188 -20.83 9.40 6.68
CA PHE A 188 -20.37 8.23 7.41
C PHE A 188 -18.83 8.14 7.38
N ALA A 189 -18.23 8.43 6.22
CA ALA A 189 -16.79 8.42 6.04
C ALA A 189 -16.10 9.47 6.92
N GLU A 190 -16.66 10.68 7.03
CA GLU A 190 -16.18 11.76 7.89
C GLU A 190 -16.25 11.36 9.37
N MET A 191 -17.35 10.71 9.79
CA MET A 191 -17.49 10.17 11.15
C MET A 191 -16.42 9.12 11.47
N MET A 192 -15.99 8.37 10.46
CA MET A 192 -15.00 7.30 10.55
C MET A 192 -13.57 7.78 10.25
N HIS A 193 -13.38 9.05 9.90
CA HIS A 193 -12.10 9.62 9.46
C HIS A 193 -11.48 8.87 8.27
N ILE A 194 -12.31 8.54 7.27
CA ILE A 194 -11.92 7.86 6.02
C ILE A 194 -12.41 8.60 4.76
N ASP A 195 -13.00 9.79 4.91
CA ASP A 195 -13.57 10.58 3.82
C ASP A 195 -12.54 11.00 2.76
N SER A 196 -11.26 11.17 3.13
CA SER A 196 -10.24 11.59 2.17
C SER A 196 -9.76 10.44 1.27
N VAL A 197 -10.16 9.20 1.55
CA VAL A 197 -9.64 8.00 0.87
C VAL A 197 -10.67 7.28 0.01
N ILE A 198 -11.96 7.49 0.28
CA ILE A 198 -13.04 6.94 -0.54
C ILE A 198 -13.06 7.64 -1.90
N GLY A 199 -13.04 6.83 -2.97
CA GLY A 199 -12.97 7.31 -4.35
C GLY A 199 -11.56 7.57 -4.85
N LEU A 200 -10.52 7.32 -4.04
CA LEU A 200 -9.15 7.42 -4.52
C LEU A 200 -8.88 6.36 -5.58
N VAL A 201 -8.17 6.78 -6.61
CA VAL A 201 -7.67 5.93 -7.69
C VAL A 201 -6.18 6.24 -7.83
N THR A 202 -5.34 5.21 -7.71
CA THR A 202 -3.91 5.31 -8.05
C THR A 202 -3.80 5.71 -9.52
N PRO A 203 -3.07 6.79 -9.84
CA PRO A 203 -2.84 7.20 -11.22
C PRO A 203 -2.21 6.08 -12.03
N SER A 204 -2.57 5.96 -13.30
CA SER A 204 -1.97 4.96 -14.20
C SER A 204 -1.05 5.56 -15.26
N ASP A 205 -0.91 6.88 -15.31
CA ASP A 205 -0.20 7.62 -16.35
C ASP A 205 0.88 8.57 -15.83
N LEU A 206 1.23 8.46 -14.53
CA LEU A 206 2.29 9.26 -13.91
C LEU A 206 3.61 8.51 -13.92
N PHE A 207 3.99 7.81 -12.86
CA PHE A 207 5.29 7.12 -12.79
C PHE A 207 5.18 5.65 -13.22
N THR A 208 6.33 5.00 -13.43
CA THR A 208 6.37 3.55 -13.69
C THR A 208 5.85 2.81 -12.46
N THR A 209 4.81 2.01 -12.63
CA THR A 209 4.12 1.36 -11.51
C THR A 209 3.75 -0.08 -11.83
N ASP A 210 4.06 -1.00 -10.93
CA ASP A 210 3.56 -2.38 -10.98
C ASP A 210 2.61 -2.62 -9.80
N VAL A 211 1.39 -3.06 -10.10
CA VAL A 211 0.35 -3.33 -9.11
C VAL A 211 0.05 -4.83 -9.08
N TYR A 212 0.38 -5.50 -7.98
CA TYR A 212 0.10 -6.91 -7.76
C TYR A 212 -1.19 -7.09 -6.95
N SER A 213 -2.13 -7.84 -7.51
CA SER A 213 -3.42 -8.13 -6.90
C SER A 213 -3.71 -9.63 -6.96
N LEU A 214 -4.24 -10.19 -5.86
CA LEU A 214 -4.83 -11.52 -5.85
C LEU A 214 -6.28 -11.44 -6.34
N SER A 215 -6.69 -12.36 -7.20
CA SER A 215 -8.05 -12.36 -7.77
C SER A 215 -9.16 -12.45 -6.71
N SER A 216 -8.92 -13.08 -5.55
CA SER A 216 -9.86 -13.07 -4.42
C SER A 216 -9.61 -11.99 -3.37
N ASP A 217 -8.62 -11.12 -3.50
CA ASP A 217 -8.43 -10.00 -2.57
C ASP A 217 -9.46 -8.90 -2.83
N GLY A 218 -10.53 -8.87 -2.04
CA GLY A 218 -11.60 -7.87 -2.17
C GLY A 218 -11.19 -6.41 -1.92
N PHE A 219 -10.03 -6.14 -1.32
CA PHE A 219 -9.51 -4.77 -1.25
C PHE A 219 -8.89 -4.36 -2.58
N ALA A 220 -8.02 -5.20 -3.16
CA ALA A 220 -7.29 -4.88 -4.38
C ALA A 220 -8.06 -5.18 -5.68
N ASN A 221 -9.03 -6.09 -5.61
CA ASN A 221 -9.92 -6.50 -6.69
C ASN A 221 -11.38 -6.51 -6.21
N TRP A 222 -12.05 -5.38 -6.35
CA TRP A 222 -13.44 -5.21 -5.95
C TRP A 222 -14.40 -5.72 -7.02
N ASP A 223 -15.00 -6.87 -6.76
CA ASP A 223 -15.95 -7.54 -7.64
C ASP A 223 -17.40 -7.38 -7.15
N GLU A 224 -17.80 -6.15 -6.86
CA GLU A 224 -19.11 -5.83 -6.29
C GLU A 224 -19.37 -6.50 -4.91
N GLY A 225 -18.30 -6.89 -4.21
CA GLY A 225 -18.33 -7.46 -2.87
C GLY A 225 -18.40 -8.99 -2.82
N HIS A 226 -18.30 -9.68 -3.96
CA HIS A 226 -18.23 -11.14 -3.98
C HIS A 226 -16.95 -11.71 -3.33
N GLN A 227 -15.85 -10.94 -3.33
CA GLN A 227 -14.57 -11.23 -2.67
C GLN A 227 -14.43 -10.68 -1.23
N THR A 228 -15.54 -10.34 -0.56
CA THR A 228 -15.46 -9.76 0.80
C THR A 228 -14.71 -10.66 1.80
N PHE A 229 -14.71 -11.98 1.62
CA PHE A 229 -13.93 -12.88 2.49
C PHE A 229 -12.42 -12.74 2.29
N GLY A 230 -11.96 -12.52 1.05
CA GLY A 230 -10.54 -12.39 0.76
C GLY A 230 -9.93 -11.08 1.26
N MET A 231 -10.74 -10.07 1.59
CA MET A 231 -10.29 -8.90 2.36
C MET A 231 -9.60 -9.27 3.68
N PHE A 232 -10.01 -10.39 4.29
CA PHE A 232 -9.51 -10.85 5.59
C PHE A 232 -8.68 -12.13 5.51
N SER A 233 -8.42 -12.61 4.29
CA SER A 233 -7.58 -13.79 4.04
C SER A 233 -6.57 -13.47 2.95
N ASP A 234 -6.95 -13.56 1.69
CA ASP A 234 -6.10 -13.31 0.51
C ASP A 234 -5.28 -12.02 0.60
N HIS A 235 -5.90 -10.94 1.10
CA HIS A 235 -5.23 -9.66 1.28
C HIS A 235 -3.97 -9.73 2.16
N LEU A 236 -3.87 -10.72 3.05
CA LEU A 236 -2.75 -10.92 3.99
C LEU A 236 -1.68 -11.88 3.42
N ALA A 237 -1.90 -12.47 2.25
CA ALA A 237 -1.11 -13.59 1.76
C ALA A 237 0.09 -13.18 0.88
N TYR A 238 0.13 -11.95 0.34
CA TYR A 238 1.11 -11.52 -0.67
C TYR A 238 2.57 -11.83 -0.33
N LEU A 239 3.03 -11.53 0.89
CA LEU A 239 4.42 -11.79 1.28
C LEU A 239 4.70 -13.25 1.65
N GLY A 240 3.66 -14.09 1.70
CA GLY A 240 3.77 -15.53 1.91
C GLY A 240 3.71 -16.36 0.62
N LEU A 241 3.48 -15.72 -0.53
CA LEU A 241 3.45 -16.35 -1.85
C LEU A 241 4.83 -16.85 -2.26
N SER A 242 4.86 -17.90 -3.08
CA SER A 242 6.06 -18.35 -3.77
C SER A 242 6.35 -17.51 -5.03
N PRO A 243 7.62 -17.44 -5.48
CA PRO A 243 7.97 -16.80 -6.75
C PRO A 243 7.20 -17.38 -7.94
N GLU A 244 6.95 -18.69 -7.96
CA GLU A 244 6.19 -19.35 -9.01
C GLU A 244 4.74 -18.87 -9.06
N GLU A 245 4.09 -18.73 -7.91
CA GLU A 245 2.72 -18.21 -7.81
C GLU A 245 2.64 -16.75 -8.29
N ILE A 246 3.59 -15.90 -7.91
CA ILE A 246 3.65 -14.51 -8.36
C ILE A 246 3.89 -14.45 -9.87
N SER A 247 4.83 -15.25 -10.39
CA SER A 247 5.15 -15.30 -11.83
C SER A 247 4.02 -15.85 -12.70
N SER A 248 3.00 -16.46 -12.09
CA SER A 248 1.80 -16.95 -12.78
C SER A 248 0.78 -15.84 -13.08
N ALA A 249 1.05 -14.61 -12.64
CA ALA A 249 0.18 -13.48 -12.87
C ALA A 249 -0.12 -13.24 -14.36
N THR A 250 -1.33 -12.76 -14.63
CA THR A 250 -1.69 -12.22 -15.93
C THR A 250 -1.56 -10.71 -15.92
N ASP A 251 -0.89 -10.17 -16.93
CA ASP A 251 -0.56 -8.75 -16.99
C ASP A 251 -1.55 -7.97 -17.85
N GLU A 252 -1.95 -6.80 -17.36
CA GLU A 252 -2.63 -5.76 -18.13
C GLU A 252 -1.88 -4.44 -17.99
N VAL A 253 -1.51 -3.81 -19.10
CA VAL A 253 -0.80 -2.52 -19.10
C VAL A 253 -1.77 -1.40 -19.42
N ILE A 254 -1.87 -0.42 -18.53
CA ILE A 254 -2.67 0.80 -18.69
C ILE A 254 -1.77 1.99 -18.39
N GLY A 255 -1.51 2.82 -19.41
CA GLY A 255 -0.58 3.95 -19.28
C GLY A 255 0.84 3.48 -18.95
N ASN A 256 1.39 3.97 -17.84
CA ASN A 256 2.68 3.61 -17.26
C ASN A 256 2.55 2.56 -16.15
N THR A 257 1.36 1.99 -15.95
CA THR A 257 1.10 0.98 -14.91
C THR A 257 0.89 -0.41 -15.51
N THR A 258 1.60 -1.41 -14.98
CA THR A 258 1.31 -2.83 -15.20
C THR A 258 0.51 -3.37 -14.02
N TYR A 259 -0.65 -3.94 -14.30
CA TYR A 259 -1.46 -4.67 -13.33
C TYR A 259 -1.18 -6.16 -13.46
N HIS A 260 -0.61 -6.74 -12.42
CA HIS A 260 -0.34 -8.17 -12.29
C HIS A 260 -1.45 -8.83 -11.48
N MET A 261 -2.34 -9.54 -12.17
CA MET A 261 -3.41 -10.29 -11.50
C MET A 261 -2.97 -11.72 -11.25
N ILE A 262 -2.75 -12.07 -9.98
CA ILE A 262 -2.43 -13.42 -9.52
C ILE A 262 -3.75 -14.17 -9.29
N ASP A 263 -4.01 -15.19 -10.10
CA ASP A 263 -5.20 -16.01 -9.89
C ASP A 263 -5.05 -16.84 -8.61
N SER A 264 -5.89 -16.54 -7.61
CA SER A 264 -5.86 -17.19 -6.31
C SER A 264 -6.22 -18.68 -6.37
N ALA A 265 -6.81 -19.15 -7.48
CA ALA A 265 -6.98 -20.58 -7.75
C ALA A 265 -5.65 -21.32 -7.97
N ASN A 266 -4.60 -20.60 -8.38
CA ASN A 266 -3.25 -21.13 -8.58
C ASN A 266 -2.37 -21.02 -7.32
N VAL A 267 -2.90 -20.41 -6.25
CA VAL A 267 -2.17 -20.16 -5.01
C VAL A 267 -2.54 -21.19 -3.96
N ASN A 268 -1.55 -21.75 -3.28
CA ASN A 268 -1.76 -22.48 -2.04
C ASN A 268 -2.03 -21.50 -0.89
N MET A 269 -3.26 -20.98 -0.86
CA MET A 269 -3.64 -19.88 0.04
C MET A 269 -3.41 -20.21 1.52
N PHE A 270 -3.63 -21.47 1.92
CA PHE A 270 -3.35 -21.88 3.29
C PHE A 270 -1.86 -21.80 3.62
N GLN A 271 -0.99 -22.25 2.72
CA GLN A 271 0.46 -22.16 2.93
C GLN A 271 0.94 -20.71 2.88
N ALA A 272 0.43 -19.90 1.94
CA ALA A 272 0.76 -18.49 1.85
C ALA A 272 0.35 -17.74 3.13
N LEU A 273 -0.86 -18.00 3.63
CA LEU A 273 -1.31 -17.46 4.91
C LEU A 273 -0.48 -17.96 6.09
N LEU A 274 -0.03 -19.23 6.11
CA LEU A 274 0.84 -19.73 7.17
C LEU A 274 2.22 -19.08 7.15
N ASN A 275 2.80 -18.92 5.95
CA ASN A 275 4.04 -18.19 5.75
C ASN A 275 3.89 -16.74 6.25
N SER A 276 2.75 -16.11 5.94
CA SER A 276 2.34 -14.81 6.47
C SER A 276 1.89 -14.82 7.93
N ALA A 277 1.63 -15.97 8.57
CA ALA A 277 1.11 -16.06 9.93
C ALA A 277 2.22 -16.12 10.97
N GLU A 278 3.34 -16.81 10.69
CA GLU A 278 4.56 -16.66 11.50
C GLU A 278 5.00 -15.18 11.53
N MET A 279 4.72 -14.47 10.43
CA MET A 279 4.91 -13.04 10.26
C MET A 279 3.95 -12.19 11.12
N ILE A 280 2.65 -12.52 11.16
CA ILE A 280 1.65 -11.83 12.02
C ILE A 280 1.92 -12.07 13.51
N VAL A 281 2.29 -13.30 13.91
CA VAL A 281 2.55 -13.65 15.32
C VAL A 281 3.91 -13.11 15.80
N GLY A 282 4.93 -13.11 14.94
CA GLY A 282 6.24 -12.52 15.22
C GLY A 282 6.20 -11.01 15.44
N GLY A 283 5.37 -10.29 14.67
CA GLY A 283 5.10 -8.86 14.88
C GLY A 283 4.42 -8.56 16.22
N VAL A 284 3.52 -9.43 16.67
CA VAL A 284 2.85 -9.31 17.98
C VAL A 284 3.82 -9.54 19.14
N LEU A 285 4.79 -10.46 19.01
CA LEU A 285 5.78 -10.73 20.06
C LEU A 285 6.86 -9.64 20.17
N ALA A 286 7.19 -8.94 19.09
CA ALA A 286 8.11 -7.80 19.12
C ALA A 286 7.54 -6.56 19.83
N TRP A 287 6.24 -6.57 20.15
CA TRP A 287 5.51 -5.52 20.88
C TRP A 287 5.40 -5.78 22.41
N PHE A 288 5.91 -6.93 22.90
CA PHE A 288 6.00 -7.28 24.32
C PHE A 288 7.46 -7.39 24.79
#